data_AF-A0A2X1PKN5-F1
#
_entry.id   AF-A0A2X1PKN5-F1
#
_cell.length_a   1.000
_cell.length_b   1.000
_cell.length_c   1.000
_cell.angle_alpha   90.00
_cell.angle_beta   90.00
_cell.angle_gamma   90.00
#
_symmetry.space_group_name_H-M   'P 1'
#
loop_
_entity.id
_entity.type
_entity.pdbx_description
1 polymer ?
#
loop_
_entity_poly.entity_id
_entity_poly.type
_entity_poly.pdbx_seq_one_letter_code
_entity_poly.pdbx_strand_id
1 'polypeptide(L)'
;MSLQQRFHTVIFPIVSLPDKAIDLIDEAASSIRMEIDSKPEPLDRLERRIIQLKLEQQALQKEEDEASRKRLEMLEKELAEKEREYAELEEVWKSEKATLSGSQHIKQELDTAKTELEQARRAGDLAKMSELQYGRIPALEKQLEQAETSEGKEMTLLRYRVTDEEIAEVLSKATGIPVSKMMEGEKEKLLRMEEELHKRVIGQNEAVDAVANAIRRSRAGLSDPNRPIGSFLFLGPTGVGKTELCKTLAKFLFDSEDAMVRIDMSEFMEKTQCFSFSWCASRLCRL
;
A
#
# COMPACT_ATOMS: atom_id res chain seq x y z
N MET A 1 16.41 -2.76 -7.24
CA MET A 1 15.18 -3.31 -7.85
C MET A 1 14.07 -2.33 -7.57
N SER A 2 13.44 -1.79 -8.62
CA SER A 2 12.31 -0.86 -8.49
C SER A 2 11.15 -1.54 -7.76
N LEU A 3 10.29 -0.77 -7.09
CA LEU A 3 9.05 -1.22 -6.41
C LEU A 3 8.22 -2.20 -7.27
N GLN A 4 8.26 -2.02 -8.58
CA GLN A 4 7.66 -2.88 -9.59
C GLN A 4 8.05 -4.36 -9.46
N GLN A 5 9.30 -4.68 -9.11
CA GLN A 5 9.73 -6.08 -8.93
C GLN A 5 9.37 -6.66 -7.55
N ARG A 6 9.20 -5.81 -6.52
CA ARG A 6 8.82 -6.24 -5.16
C ARG A 6 7.39 -6.76 -5.11
N PHE A 7 6.47 -6.06 -5.76
CA PHE A 7 5.06 -6.48 -5.85
C PHE A 7 4.82 -7.62 -6.85
N HIS A 8 5.65 -7.73 -7.90
CA HIS A 8 5.48 -8.70 -8.98
C HIS A 8 5.62 -10.17 -8.55
N THR A 9 6.59 -10.49 -7.69
CA THR A 9 6.99 -11.90 -7.46
C THR A 9 6.17 -12.62 -6.39
N VAL A 10 5.52 -11.87 -5.49
CA VAL A 10 4.88 -12.45 -4.28
C VAL A 10 3.35 -12.37 -4.35
N ILE A 11 2.80 -11.33 -4.97
CA ILE A 11 1.36 -11.04 -4.87
C ILE A 11 0.60 -11.35 -6.16
N PHE A 12 1.29 -11.36 -7.31
CA PHE A 12 0.65 -11.41 -8.62
C PHE A 12 1.16 -12.54 -9.52
N PRO A 13 1.05 -13.83 -9.12
CA PRO A 13 1.47 -14.95 -9.99
C PRO A 13 0.58 -15.15 -11.23
N ILE A 14 -0.52 -14.40 -11.39
CA ILE A 14 -1.54 -14.61 -12.46
C ILE A 14 -1.78 -13.34 -13.30
N VAL A 15 -1.12 -12.22 -13.02
CA VAL A 15 -1.61 -10.91 -13.48
C VAL A 15 -0.69 -10.23 -14.50
N SER A 16 -1.27 -9.90 -15.65
CA SER A 16 -0.66 -9.07 -16.69
C SER A 16 -0.58 -7.62 -16.23
N LEU A 17 0.64 -7.12 -16.05
CA LEU A 17 0.95 -5.69 -16.05
C LEU A 17 0.74 -5.16 -17.50
N PRO A 18 0.17 -3.97 -17.74
CA PRO A 18 0.10 -2.78 -16.88
C PRO A 18 -1.25 -2.47 -16.20
N ASP A 19 -2.33 -3.15 -16.56
CA ASP A 19 -3.72 -2.73 -16.23
C ASP A 19 -3.99 -2.68 -14.71
N LYS A 20 -3.66 -3.75 -13.98
CA LYS A 20 -3.89 -3.79 -12.53
C LYS A 20 -3.00 -2.85 -11.71
N ALA A 21 -1.88 -2.39 -12.27
CA ALA A 21 -1.08 -1.37 -11.59
C ALA A 21 -1.80 -0.02 -11.59
N ILE A 22 -2.55 0.27 -12.65
CA ILE A 22 -3.41 1.45 -12.74
C ILE A 22 -4.59 1.29 -11.77
N ASP A 23 -5.23 0.12 -11.76
CA ASP A 23 -6.35 -0.17 -10.84
C ASP A 23 -5.94 0.04 -9.37
N LEU A 24 -4.75 -0.43 -8.98
CA LEU A 24 -4.22 -0.26 -7.62
C LEU A 24 -4.01 1.20 -7.24
N ILE A 25 -3.44 1.98 -8.15
CA ILE A 25 -3.21 3.40 -7.94
C ILE A 25 -4.56 4.13 -7.86
N ASP A 26 -5.51 3.76 -8.71
CA ASP A 26 -6.85 4.36 -8.73
C ASP A 26 -7.67 4.04 -7.47
N GLU A 27 -7.58 2.80 -6.99
CA GLU A 27 -8.21 2.38 -5.74
C GLU A 27 -7.61 3.09 -4.52
N ALA A 28 -6.28 3.18 -4.47
CA ALA A 28 -5.59 3.94 -3.42
C ALA A 28 -5.94 5.44 -3.49
N ALA A 29 -5.92 6.04 -4.67
CA ALA A 29 -6.28 7.45 -4.88
C ALA A 29 -7.75 7.73 -4.50
N SER A 30 -8.66 6.82 -4.83
CA SER A 30 -10.07 6.91 -4.47
C SER A 30 -10.28 6.85 -2.96
N SER A 31 -9.55 5.96 -2.26
CA SER A 31 -9.58 5.88 -0.80
C SER A 31 -9.14 7.20 -0.17
N ILE A 32 -8.00 7.74 -0.59
CA ILE A 32 -7.49 9.04 -0.10
C ILE A 32 -8.50 10.16 -0.37
N ARG A 33 -9.10 10.18 -1.56
CA ARG A 33 -10.11 11.20 -1.90
C ARG A 33 -11.31 11.14 -0.97
N MET A 34 -11.82 9.95 -0.66
CA MET A 34 -12.91 9.79 0.30
C MET A 34 -12.51 10.29 1.70
N GLU A 35 -11.26 10.05 2.13
CA GLU A 35 -10.74 10.54 3.39
C GLU A 35 -10.68 12.08 3.45
N ILE A 36 -10.20 12.74 2.39
CA ILE A 36 -10.14 14.21 2.27
C ILE A 36 -11.52 14.86 2.32
N ASP A 37 -12.52 14.20 1.72
CA ASP A 37 -13.90 14.69 1.72
C ASP A 37 -14.61 14.43 3.05
N SER A 38 -14.16 13.43 3.81
CA SER A 38 -14.70 13.07 5.12
C SER A 38 -14.12 13.87 6.28
N LYS A 39 -14.78 13.83 7.44
CA LYS A 39 -14.27 14.43 8.68
C LYS A 39 -13.16 13.53 9.25
N PRO A 40 -11.96 14.08 9.57
CA PRO A 40 -10.88 13.31 10.19
C PRO A 40 -11.30 12.64 11.51
N GLU A 41 -10.77 11.45 11.79
CA GLU A 41 -11.09 10.69 13.01
C GLU A 41 -10.89 11.49 14.31
N PRO A 42 -9.82 12.31 14.48
CA PRO A 42 -9.65 13.12 15.69
C PRO A 42 -10.81 14.12 15.90
N LEU A 43 -11.31 14.73 14.81
CA LEU A 43 -12.43 15.68 14.86
C LEU A 43 -13.76 14.97 15.14
N ASP A 44 -14.03 13.83 14.51
CA ASP A 44 -15.24 13.04 14.77
C ASP A 44 -15.26 12.53 16.23
N ARG A 45 -14.12 12.11 16.77
CA ARG A 45 -14.00 11.69 18.17
C ARG A 45 -14.31 12.83 19.14
N LEU A 46 -13.78 14.02 18.89
CA LEU A 46 -14.06 15.21 19.72
C LEU A 46 -15.52 15.64 19.61
N GLU A 47 -16.09 15.66 18.40
CA GLU A 47 -17.50 16.02 18.20
C GLU A 47 -18.44 15.08 18.96
N ARG A 48 -18.23 13.77 18.85
CA ARG A 48 -19.02 12.78 19.61
C ARG A 48 -18.89 13.01 21.12
N ARG A 49 -17.70 13.34 21.61
CA ARG A 49 -17.47 13.64 23.03
C ARG A 49 -18.19 14.91 23.47
N ILE A 50 -18.11 15.98 22.68
CA ILE A 50 -18.81 17.26 22.92
C ILE A 50 -20.32 17.03 22.99
N ILE A 51 -20.88 16.23 22.07
CA ILE A 51 -22.31 15.89 22.07
C ILE A 51 -22.71 15.14 23.35
N GLN A 52 -21.91 14.17 23.80
CA GLN A 52 -22.15 13.45 25.05
C GLN A 52 -22.15 14.39 26.27
N LEU A 53 -21.15 15.28 26.36
CA LEU A 53 -21.04 16.24 27.45
C LEU A 53 -22.20 17.24 27.46
N LYS A 54 -22.66 17.70 26.29
CA LYS A 54 -23.84 18.57 26.15
C LYS A 54 -25.13 17.87 26.60
N LEU A 55 -25.29 16.58 26.30
CA LEU A 55 -26.43 15.80 26.75
C LEU A 55 -26.42 15.63 28.28
N GLU A 56 -25.26 15.33 28.86
CA GLU A 56 -25.08 15.22 30.32
C GLU A 56 -25.35 16.57 31.01
N GLN A 57 -24.89 17.68 30.44
CA GLN A 57 -25.17 19.04 30.90
C GLN A 57 -26.67 19.33 30.92
N GLN A 58 -27.40 19.01 29.84
CA GLN A 58 -28.85 19.21 29.78
C GLN A 58 -29.63 18.33 30.76
N ALA A 59 -29.11 17.15 31.08
CA ALA A 59 -29.72 16.28 32.08
C ALA A 59 -29.56 16.88 33.49
N LEU A 60 -28.35 17.31 33.83
CA LEU A 60 -28.01 17.87 35.16
C LEU A 60 -28.61 19.26 35.40
N GLN A 61 -28.91 20.04 34.36
CA GLN A 61 -29.61 21.33 34.49
C GLN A 61 -31.02 21.20 35.10
N LYS A 62 -31.62 20.00 35.09
CA LYS A 62 -32.95 19.75 35.67
C LYS A 62 -32.90 19.31 37.13
N GLU A 63 -31.70 19.07 37.67
CA GLU A 63 -31.48 18.60 39.04
C GLU A 63 -31.02 19.79 39.91
N GLU A 64 -31.54 19.88 41.15
CA GLU A 64 -31.28 21.03 42.03
C GLU A 64 -30.28 20.76 43.17
N ASP A 65 -29.76 19.53 43.27
CA ASP A 65 -28.88 19.11 44.37
C ASP A 65 -27.45 19.68 44.26
N GLU A 66 -26.77 19.82 45.40
CA GLU A 66 -25.44 20.43 45.50
C GLU A 66 -24.37 19.62 44.74
N ALA A 67 -24.54 18.28 44.67
CA ALA A 67 -23.62 17.41 43.94
C ALA A 67 -23.77 17.60 42.42
N SER A 68 -25.00 17.73 41.91
CA SER A 68 -25.28 18.05 40.52
C SER A 68 -24.74 19.41 40.10
N ARG A 69 -24.82 20.44 40.96
CA ARG A 69 -24.20 21.76 40.69
C ARG A 69 -22.67 21.68 40.55
N LYS A 70 -21.99 20.98 41.46
CA LYS A 70 -20.54 20.75 41.37
C LYS A 70 -20.16 19.94 40.13
N ARG A 71 -20.97 18.95 39.74
CA ARG A 71 -20.75 18.15 38.54
C ARG A 71 -20.93 18.97 37.27
N LEU A 72 -21.93 19.85 37.24
CA LEU A 72 -22.19 20.78 36.14
C LEU A 72 -21.00 21.70 35.91
N GLU A 73 -20.44 22.31 36.96
CA GLU A 73 -19.25 23.17 36.84
C GLU A 73 -18.02 22.42 36.27
N MET A 74 -17.84 21.15 36.64
CA MET A 74 -16.76 20.33 36.09
C MET A 74 -17.00 19.99 34.61
N LEU A 75 -18.24 19.64 34.25
CA LEU A 75 -18.62 19.36 32.87
C LEU A 75 -18.50 20.58 31.97
N GLU A 76 -18.86 21.77 32.46
CA GLU A 76 -18.70 23.02 31.70
C GLU A 76 -17.24 23.32 31.40
N LYS A 77 -16.33 23.04 32.34
CA LYS A 77 -14.88 23.16 32.11
C LYS A 77 -14.38 22.15 31.09
N GLU A 78 -14.76 20.88 31.21
CA GLU A 78 -14.37 19.83 30.26
C GLU A 78 -14.93 20.12 28.86
N LEU A 79 -16.18 20.58 28.78
CA LEU A 79 -16.83 20.96 27.53
C LEU A 79 -16.09 22.13 26.86
N ALA A 80 -15.76 23.18 27.62
CA ALA A 80 -15.02 24.32 27.09
C ALA A 80 -13.61 23.94 26.61
N GLU A 81 -12.94 23.01 27.29
CA GLU A 81 -11.65 22.46 26.86
C GLU A 81 -11.80 21.70 25.54
N LYS A 82 -12.77 20.78 25.44
CA LYS A 82 -13.01 19.98 24.23
C LYS A 82 -13.49 20.81 23.05
N GLU A 83 -14.31 21.84 23.28
CA GLU A 83 -14.73 22.78 22.23
C GLU A 83 -13.56 23.62 21.70
N ARG A 84 -12.59 23.99 22.55
CA ARG A 84 -11.35 24.65 22.10
C ARG A 84 -10.48 23.71 21.27
N GLU A 85 -10.24 22.50 21.75
CA GLU A 85 -9.49 21.47 20.99
C GLU A 85 -10.13 21.21 19.62
N TYR A 86 -11.47 21.12 19.57
CA TYR A 86 -12.20 20.94 18.31
C TYR A 86 -12.03 22.14 17.38
N ALA A 87 -12.17 23.37 17.87
CA ALA A 87 -12.03 24.57 17.06
C ALA A 87 -10.61 24.71 16.49
N GLU A 88 -9.57 24.42 17.30
CA GLU A 88 -8.18 24.44 16.85
C GLU A 88 -7.93 23.42 15.72
N LEU A 89 -8.40 22.18 15.88
CA LEU A 89 -8.25 21.15 14.86
C LEU A 89 -9.10 21.43 13.60
N GLU A 90 -10.28 22.02 13.77
CA GLU A 90 -11.16 22.37 12.66
C GLU A 90 -10.56 23.50 11.80
N GLU A 91 -9.93 24.49 12.44
CA GLU A 91 -9.17 25.56 11.76
C GLU A 91 -8.05 24.97 10.90
N VAL A 92 -7.24 24.07 11.48
CA VAL A 92 -6.17 23.37 10.77
C VAL A 92 -6.74 22.60 9.58
N TRP A 93 -7.76 21.77 9.80
CA TRP A 93 -8.38 20.98 8.73
C TRP A 93 -8.94 21.83 7.59
N LYS A 94 -9.63 22.94 7.91
CA LYS A 94 -10.14 23.89 6.91
C LYS A 94 -9.01 24.52 6.10
N SER A 95 -7.91 24.91 6.76
CA SER A 95 -6.75 25.50 6.09
C SER A 95 -6.04 24.51 5.16
N GLU A 96 -5.86 23.26 5.59
CA GLU A 96 -5.28 22.19 4.79
C GLU A 96 -6.17 21.88 3.58
N LYS A 97 -7.49 21.76 3.79
CA LYS A 97 -8.46 21.49 2.72
C LYS A 97 -8.56 22.61 1.70
N ALA A 98 -8.51 23.88 2.14
CA ALA A 98 -8.52 25.03 1.25
C ALA A 98 -7.29 25.07 0.33
N THR A 99 -6.12 24.70 0.87
CA THR A 99 -4.87 24.64 0.11
C THR A 99 -4.96 23.59 -1.00
N LEU A 100 -5.40 22.37 -0.66
CA LEU A 100 -5.58 21.27 -1.63
C LEU A 100 -6.60 21.61 -2.73
N SER A 101 -7.74 22.21 -2.36
CA SER A 101 -8.77 22.61 -3.31
C SER A 101 -8.26 23.66 -4.31
N GLY A 102 -7.42 24.60 -3.85
CA GLY A 102 -6.77 25.60 -4.71
C GLY A 102 -5.87 24.97 -5.76
N SER A 103 -4.98 24.07 -5.35
CA SER A 103 -4.09 23.32 -6.26
C SER A 103 -4.86 22.45 -7.25
N GLN A 104 -5.94 21.79 -6.78
CA GLN A 104 -6.81 20.99 -7.63
C GLN A 104 -7.48 21.82 -8.74
N HIS A 105 -7.95 23.03 -8.40
CA HIS A 105 -8.58 23.91 -9.39
C HIS A 105 -7.58 24.37 -10.47
N ILE A 106 -6.38 24.79 -10.06
CA ILE A 106 -5.30 25.17 -10.98
C ILE A 106 -4.96 24.01 -11.93
N LYS A 107 -4.88 22.79 -11.39
CA LYS A 107 -4.61 21.58 -12.19
C LYS A 107 -5.71 21.26 -13.20
N GLN A 108 -6.97 21.41 -12.81
CA GLN A 108 -8.11 21.26 -13.74
C GLN A 108 -8.10 22.32 -14.85
N GLU A 109 -7.78 23.57 -14.53
CA GLU A 109 -7.63 24.63 -15.53
C GLU A 109 -6.47 24.33 -16.51
N LEU A 110 -5.35 23.81 -16.00
CA LEU A 110 -4.20 23.41 -16.80
C LEU A 110 -4.55 22.27 -17.77
N ASP A 111 -5.25 21.25 -17.31
CA ASP A 111 -5.69 20.12 -18.15
C ASP A 111 -6.71 20.56 -19.20
N THR A 112 -7.60 21.48 -18.83
CA THR A 112 -8.54 22.11 -19.77
C THR A 112 -7.79 22.89 -20.84
N ALA A 113 -6.82 23.73 -20.45
CA ALA A 113 -5.99 24.50 -21.38
C ALA A 113 -5.17 23.60 -22.32
N LYS A 114 -4.62 22.48 -21.82
CA LYS A 114 -3.93 21.47 -22.65
C LYS A 114 -4.87 20.81 -23.65
N THR A 115 -6.09 20.50 -23.23
CA THR A 115 -7.12 19.93 -24.12
C THR A 115 -7.53 20.94 -25.19
N GLU A 116 -7.72 22.21 -24.83
CA GLU A 116 -8.00 23.29 -25.77
C GLU A 116 -6.86 23.51 -26.78
N LEU A 117 -5.60 23.38 -26.35
CA LEU A 117 -4.44 23.46 -27.23
C LEU A 117 -4.46 22.35 -28.30
N GLU A 118 -4.75 21.11 -27.89
CA GLU A 118 -4.89 19.98 -28.82
C GLU A 118 -6.08 20.16 -29.78
N GLN A 119 -7.19 20.73 -29.31
CA GLN A 119 -8.33 21.08 -30.17
C GLN A 119 -7.96 22.17 -31.17
N ALA A 120 -7.30 23.25 -30.74
CA ALA A 120 -6.84 24.34 -31.60
C ALA A 120 -5.84 23.83 -32.65
N ARG A 121 -4.96 22.90 -32.26
CA ARG A 121 -4.02 22.22 -33.16
C ARG A 121 -4.72 21.42 -34.25
N ARG A 122 -5.78 20.70 -33.92
CA ARG A 122 -6.60 19.96 -34.90
C ARG A 122 -7.40 20.89 -35.81
N ALA A 123 -7.87 22.02 -35.29
CA ALA A 123 -8.61 23.02 -36.04
C ALA A 123 -7.72 23.94 -36.91
N GLY A 124 -6.40 23.94 -36.69
CA GLY A 124 -5.46 24.81 -37.38
C GLY A 124 -5.52 26.28 -36.92
N ASP A 125 -6.08 26.56 -35.75
CA ASP A 125 -6.15 27.91 -35.18
C ASP A 125 -4.82 28.32 -34.52
N LEU A 126 -3.92 28.86 -35.33
CA LEU A 126 -2.58 29.25 -34.92
C LEU A 126 -2.58 30.38 -33.87
N ALA A 127 -3.59 31.25 -33.88
CA ALA A 127 -3.68 32.37 -32.93
C ALA A 127 -3.98 31.84 -31.52
N LYS A 128 -5.01 31.00 -31.40
CA LYS A 128 -5.39 30.37 -30.12
C LYS A 128 -4.31 29.42 -29.60
N MET A 129 -3.63 28.70 -30.49
CA MET A 129 -2.46 27.89 -30.11
C MET A 129 -1.36 28.72 -29.46
N SER A 130 -0.99 29.86 -30.06
CA SER A 130 0.08 30.70 -29.54
C SER A 130 -0.26 31.31 -28.17
N GLU A 131 -1.51 31.74 -27.97
CA GLU A 131 -1.99 32.26 -26.70
C GLU A 131 -1.94 31.20 -25.58
N LEU A 132 -2.42 29.99 -25.86
CA LEU A 132 -2.44 28.90 -24.90
C LEU A 132 -1.02 28.42 -24.58
N GLN A 133 -0.20 28.18 -25.61
CA GLN A 133 1.13 27.59 -25.47
C GLN A 133 2.14 28.52 -24.79
N TYR A 134 2.09 29.83 -25.06
CA TYR A 134 3.08 30.79 -24.54
C TYR A 134 2.54 31.72 -23.46
N GLY A 135 1.22 31.79 -23.27
CA GLY A 135 0.58 32.64 -22.26
C GLY A 135 -0.02 31.82 -21.12
N ARG A 136 -1.16 31.18 -21.39
CA ARG A 136 -2.01 30.60 -20.34
C ARG A 136 -1.39 29.36 -19.68
N ILE A 137 -0.87 28.41 -20.46
CA ILE A 137 -0.29 27.17 -19.91
C ILE A 137 0.93 27.47 -19.03
N PRO A 138 1.95 28.25 -19.47
CA PRO A 138 3.10 28.57 -18.61
C PRO A 138 2.71 29.36 -17.35
N ALA A 139 1.70 30.23 -17.42
CA ALA A 139 1.21 30.95 -16.26
C ALA A 139 0.58 30.02 -15.22
N LEU A 140 -0.25 29.06 -15.66
CA LEU A 140 -0.87 28.05 -14.80
C LEU A 140 0.17 27.07 -14.24
N GLU A 141 1.15 26.64 -15.02
CA GLU A 141 2.26 25.80 -14.54
C GLU A 141 3.06 26.49 -13.43
N LYS A 142 3.34 27.79 -13.59
CA LYS A 142 4.03 28.58 -12.55
C LYS A 142 3.19 28.76 -11.29
N GLN A 143 1.88 28.95 -11.43
CA GLN A 143 0.97 29.03 -10.28
C GLN A 143 0.88 27.69 -9.54
N LEU A 144 0.85 26.58 -10.27
CA LEU A 144 0.84 25.24 -9.69
C LEU A 144 2.14 24.97 -8.93
N GLU A 145 3.30 25.29 -9.49
CA GLU A 145 4.59 25.10 -8.82
C GLU A 145 4.70 25.94 -7.52
N GLN A 146 4.15 27.15 -7.52
CA GLN A 146 4.09 28.00 -6.32
C GLN A 146 3.14 27.43 -5.24
N ALA A 147 2.01 26.87 -5.67
CA ALA A 147 1.06 26.20 -4.78
C ALA A 147 1.67 24.93 -4.18
N GLU A 148 2.29 24.07 -5.00
CA GLU A 148 2.95 22.83 -4.57
C GLU A 148 4.13 23.09 -3.63
N THR A 149 4.89 24.17 -3.84
CA THR A 149 5.98 24.55 -2.92
C THR A 149 5.44 24.99 -1.56
N SER A 150 4.25 25.62 -1.54
CA SER A 150 3.56 26.02 -0.31
C SER A 150 2.92 24.82 0.42
N GLU A 151 2.50 23.80 -0.33
CA GLU A 151 2.03 22.48 0.14
C GLU A 151 3.16 21.57 0.65
N GLY A 152 4.43 21.96 0.47
CA GLY A 152 5.60 21.26 1.00
C GLY A 152 5.74 21.28 2.52
N LYS A 153 4.87 22.02 3.24
CA LYS A 153 4.71 21.87 4.69
C LYS A 153 3.99 20.55 4.97
N GLU A 154 4.51 19.76 5.90
CA GLU A 154 3.90 18.50 6.34
C GLU A 154 2.46 18.76 6.82
N MET A 155 1.49 18.40 5.98
CA MET A 155 0.07 18.38 6.33
C MET A 155 -0.11 17.27 7.37
N THR A 156 -0.71 17.61 8.51
CA THR A 156 -0.76 16.71 9.67
C THR A 156 -2.07 15.94 9.74
N LEU A 157 -3.19 16.56 9.28
CA LEU A 157 -4.52 15.95 9.37
C LEU A 157 -4.95 15.27 8.07
N LEU A 158 -4.49 15.74 6.91
CA LEU A 158 -4.86 15.20 5.60
C LEU A 158 -3.70 14.50 4.90
N ARG A 159 -3.90 13.21 4.63
CA ARG A 159 -3.10 12.47 3.64
C ARG A 159 -3.59 12.84 2.25
N TYR A 160 -2.68 13.24 1.36
CA TYR A 160 -3.03 13.67 0.00
C TYR A 160 -2.15 13.04 -1.09
N ARG A 161 -1.18 12.21 -0.72
CA ARG A 161 -0.27 11.52 -1.64
C ARG A 161 -0.46 10.03 -1.53
N VAL A 162 -0.52 9.35 -2.67
CA VAL A 162 -0.42 7.89 -2.74
C VAL A 162 1.05 7.53 -2.58
N THR A 163 1.39 6.89 -1.45
CA THR A 163 2.70 6.33 -1.18
C THR A 163 2.65 4.81 -1.21
N ASP A 164 3.79 4.18 -0.94
CA ASP A 164 3.90 2.72 -0.86
C ASP A 164 2.98 2.14 0.23
N GLU A 165 2.69 2.91 1.29
CA GLU A 165 1.81 2.49 2.38
C GLU A 165 0.35 2.33 1.91
N GLU A 166 -0.20 3.32 1.19
CA GLU A 166 -1.58 3.26 0.71
C GLU A 166 -1.77 2.14 -0.31
N ILE A 167 -0.77 1.91 -1.17
CA ILE A 167 -0.80 0.77 -2.12
C ILE A 167 -0.75 -0.57 -1.35
N ALA A 168 0.10 -0.67 -0.32
CA ALA A 168 0.20 -1.86 0.50
C ALA A 168 -1.09 -2.14 1.29
N GLU A 169 -1.80 -1.11 1.76
CA GLU A 169 -3.09 -1.27 2.43
C GLU A 169 -4.16 -1.85 1.51
N VAL A 170 -4.25 -1.36 0.27
CA VAL A 170 -5.16 -1.89 -0.75
C VAL A 170 -4.83 -3.36 -1.06
N LEU A 171 -3.56 -3.66 -1.27
CA LEU A 171 -3.11 -5.04 -1.53
C LEU A 171 -3.32 -5.96 -0.35
N SER A 172 -3.10 -5.48 0.87
CA SER A 172 -3.34 -6.25 2.09
C SER A 172 -4.81 -6.63 2.21
N LYS A 173 -5.75 -5.72 1.89
CA LYS A 173 -7.19 -6.03 1.85
C LYS A 173 -7.52 -7.07 0.79
N ALA A 174 -6.91 -6.97 -0.40
CA ALA A 174 -7.16 -7.89 -1.50
C ALA A 174 -6.56 -9.29 -1.30
N THR A 175 -5.39 -9.38 -0.65
CA THR A 175 -4.57 -10.61 -0.59
C THR A 175 -4.55 -11.26 0.79
N GLY A 176 -4.93 -10.53 1.83
CA GLY A 176 -4.80 -10.95 3.23
C GLY A 176 -3.37 -10.95 3.76
N ILE A 177 -2.38 -10.51 2.98
CA ILE A 177 -0.99 -10.40 3.43
C ILE A 177 -0.82 -9.11 4.24
N PRO A 178 -0.32 -9.16 5.49
CA PRO A 178 -0.16 -7.96 6.31
C PRO A 178 0.76 -6.91 5.68
N VAL A 179 0.38 -5.63 5.79
CA VAL A 179 1.17 -4.47 5.33
C VAL A 179 2.59 -4.51 5.88
N SER A 180 2.77 -4.86 7.15
CA SER A 180 4.09 -4.96 7.80
C SER A 180 5.04 -5.94 7.09
N LYS A 181 4.52 -6.98 6.46
CA LYS A 181 5.31 -7.94 5.67
C LYS A 181 5.61 -7.44 4.27
N MET A 182 4.71 -6.66 3.66
CA MET A 182 4.92 -6.06 2.34
C MET A 182 5.95 -4.92 2.39
N MET A 183 5.92 -4.15 3.48
CA MET A 183 6.84 -3.04 3.73
C MET A 183 8.23 -3.50 4.21
N GLU A 184 8.37 -4.77 4.60
CA GLU A 184 9.65 -5.34 4.98
C GLU A 184 10.63 -5.28 3.79
N GLY A 185 11.79 -4.66 4.02
CA GLY A 185 12.83 -4.61 3.00
C GLY A 185 13.30 -6.03 2.63
N GLU A 186 13.30 -6.35 1.34
CA GLU A 186 13.74 -7.67 0.83
C GLU A 186 15.11 -8.07 1.39
N LYS A 187 16.02 -7.10 1.56
CA LYS A 187 17.33 -7.33 2.18
C LYS A 187 17.21 -7.80 3.64
N GLU A 188 16.43 -7.11 4.46
CA GLU A 188 16.25 -7.45 5.88
C GLU A 188 15.53 -8.78 6.05
N LYS A 189 14.52 -9.03 5.19
CA LYS A 189 13.85 -10.33 5.09
C LYS A 189 14.87 -11.44 4.86
N LEU A 190 15.69 -11.32 3.80
CA LEU A 190 16.69 -12.32 3.44
C LEU A 190 17.82 -12.51 4.46
N LEU A 191 18.13 -11.50 5.27
CA LEU A 191 19.14 -11.60 6.34
C LEU A 191 18.65 -12.45 7.53
N ARG A 192 17.33 -12.53 7.74
CA ARG A 192 16.71 -13.33 8.79
C ARG A 192 16.21 -14.70 8.30
N MET A 193 16.55 -15.09 7.08
CA MET A 193 16.00 -16.29 6.45
C MET A 193 16.29 -17.55 7.26
N GLU A 194 17.54 -17.75 7.70
CA GLU A 194 17.92 -18.92 8.48
C GLU A 194 17.14 -19.00 9.79
N GLU A 195 17.02 -17.88 10.52
CA GLU A 195 16.26 -17.79 11.77
C GLU A 195 14.78 -18.13 11.56
N GLU A 196 14.16 -17.58 10.50
CA GLU A 196 12.76 -17.85 10.18
C GLU A 196 12.52 -19.31 9.76
N LEU A 197 13.43 -19.90 8.97
CA LEU A 197 13.36 -21.31 8.59
C LEU A 197 13.49 -22.22 9.81
N HIS A 198 14.38 -21.88 10.76
CA HIS A 198 14.61 -22.67 11.97
C HIS A 198 13.45 -22.64 12.98
N LYS A 199 12.49 -21.72 12.86
CA LYS A 199 11.26 -21.74 13.67
C LYS A 199 10.43 -23.01 13.45
N ARG A 200 10.54 -23.63 12.27
CA ARG A 200 9.84 -24.87 11.90
C ARG A 200 10.77 -26.03 11.61
N VAL A 201 11.96 -25.76 11.07
CA VAL A 201 12.95 -26.77 10.73
C VAL A 201 13.94 -26.92 11.88
N ILE A 202 13.77 -27.99 12.66
CA ILE A 202 14.65 -28.31 13.78
C ILE A 202 15.91 -29.02 13.25
N GLY A 203 17.08 -28.43 13.53
CA GLY A 203 18.36 -28.94 13.03
C GLY A 203 18.55 -28.67 11.54
N GLN A 204 19.25 -29.58 10.84
CA GLN A 204 19.54 -29.46 9.40
C GLN A 204 20.28 -28.15 9.01
N ASN A 205 21.11 -27.62 9.91
CA ASN A 205 21.78 -26.31 9.75
C ASN A 205 22.49 -26.18 8.40
N GLU A 206 23.25 -27.19 7.99
CA GLU A 206 23.97 -27.20 6.71
C GLU A 206 23.02 -27.05 5.50
N ALA A 207 21.86 -27.72 5.54
CA ALA A 207 20.89 -27.63 4.46
C ALA A 207 20.21 -26.25 4.43
N VAL A 208 19.86 -25.70 5.59
CA VAL A 208 19.29 -24.36 5.72
C VAL A 208 20.27 -23.30 5.22
N ASP A 209 21.53 -23.36 5.65
CA ASP A 209 22.60 -22.45 5.24
C ASP A 209 22.86 -22.51 3.73
N ALA A 210 22.89 -23.72 3.16
CA ALA A 210 23.10 -23.91 1.72
C ALA A 210 21.96 -23.29 0.89
N VAL A 211 20.71 -23.49 1.32
CA VAL A 211 19.52 -22.92 0.68
C VAL A 211 19.52 -21.40 0.80
N ALA A 212 19.73 -20.85 2.00
CA ALA A 212 19.73 -19.42 2.23
C ALA A 212 20.81 -18.70 1.42
N ASN A 213 22.03 -19.26 1.38
CA ASN A 213 23.12 -18.71 0.59
C ASN A 213 22.83 -18.69 -0.92
N ALA A 214 22.23 -19.77 -1.46
CA ALA A 214 21.88 -19.81 -2.87
C ALA A 214 20.81 -18.77 -3.24
N ILE A 215 19.78 -18.61 -2.41
CA ILE A 215 18.72 -17.63 -2.65
C ILE A 215 19.27 -16.21 -2.54
N ARG A 216 20.09 -15.91 -1.53
CA ARG A 216 20.75 -14.59 -1.39
C ARG A 216 21.59 -14.24 -2.62
N ARG A 217 22.37 -15.20 -3.15
CA ARG A 217 23.16 -14.99 -4.38
C ARG A 217 22.27 -14.70 -5.59
N SER A 218 21.14 -15.41 -5.74
CA SER A 218 20.20 -15.17 -6.83
C SER A 218 19.57 -13.78 -6.73
N ARG A 219 19.08 -13.40 -5.54
CA ARG A 219 18.46 -12.08 -5.30
C ARG A 219 19.43 -10.92 -5.38
N ALA A 220 20.72 -11.16 -5.11
CA ALA A 220 21.79 -10.18 -5.32
C ALA A 220 22.17 -9.99 -6.81
N GLY A 221 21.56 -10.73 -7.75
CA GLY A 221 21.90 -10.67 -9.17
C GLY A 221 23.25 -11.29 -9.51
N LEU A 222 23.83 -12.08 -8.59
CA LEU A 222 25.10 -12.78 -8.79
C LEU A 222 24.93 -14.12 -9.52
N SER A 223 23.69 -14.51 -9.84
CA SER A 223 23.36 -15.74 -10.56
C SER A 223 22.85 -15.42 -11.97
N ASP A 224 23.02 -16.37 -12.89
CA ASP A 224 22.53 -16.26 -14.26
C ASP A 224 21.00 -16.04 -14.29
N PRO A 225 20.49 -14.96 -14.92
CA PRO A 225 19.07 -14.68 -15.04
C PRO A 225 18.26 -15.78 -15.73
N ASN A 226 18.90 -16.62 -16.55
CA ASN A 226 18.24 -17.72 -17.27
C ASN A 226 18.13 -19.01 -16.43
N ARG A 227 18.53 -18.98 -15.16
CA ARG A 227 18.48 -20.12 -14.25
C ARG A 227 17.49 -19.90 -13.11
N PRO A 228 16.93 -20.99 -12.54
CA PRO A 228 16.10 -20.90 -11.35
C PRO A 228 16.83 -20.23 -10.17
N ILE A 229 16.07 -19.63 -9.25
CA ILE A 229 16.57 -18.96 -8.04
C ILE A 229 17.47 -19.90 -7.21
N GLY A 230 17.15 -21.19 -7.19
CA GLY A 230 17.98 -22.24 -6.62
C GLY A 230 17.51 -23.60 -7.10
N SER A 231 18.46 -24.54 -7.25
CA SER A 231 18.20 -25.93 -7.57
C SER A 231 18.89 -26.78 -6.51
N PHE A 232 18.11 -27.52 -5.73
CA PHE A 232 18.61 -28.28 -4.58
C PHE A 232 18.26 -29.75 -4.72
N LEU A 233 19.17 -30.62 -4.28
CA LEU A 233 18.94 -32.05 -4.15
C LEU A 233 19.10 -32.45 -2.69
N PHE A 234 17.98 -32.68 -1.99
CA PHE A 234 17.99 -33.06 -0.58
C PHE A 234 18.21 -34.57 -0.40
N LEU A 235 19.42 -34.96 0.00
CA LEU A 235 19.79 -36.34 0.31
C LEU A 235 19.67 -36.61 1.81
N GLY A 236 19.29 -37.84 2.19
CA GLY A 236 19.07 -38.22 3.60
C GLY A 236 17.84 -39.10 3.84
N PRO A 237 17.61 -39.56 5.08
CA PRO A 237 16.49 -40.43 5.43
C PRO A 237 15.13 -39.75 5.26
N THR A 238 14.07 -40.55 5.17
CA THR A 238 12.69 -40.05 5.17
C THR A 238 12.29 -39.53 6.56
N GLY A 239 11.42 -38.51 6.61
CA GLY A 239 10.89 -38.00 7.88
C GLY A 239 11.79 -37.02 8.64
N VAL A 240 12.98 -36.68 8.13
CA VAL A 240 13.93 -35.76 8.80
C VAL A 240 13.70 -34.27 8.50
N GLY A 241 12.59 -33.91 7.84
CA GLY A 241 12.23 -32.52 7.58
C GLY A 241 12.52 -31.97 6.18
N LYS A 242 12.89 -32.79 5.18
CA LYS A 242 13.13 -32.33 3.80
C LYS A 242 11.92 -31.60 3.19
N THR A 243 10.74 -32.21 3.29
CA THR A 243 9.49 -31.62 2.80
C THR A 243 9.08 -30.40 3.62
N GLU A 244 9.38 -30.42 4.92
CA GLU A 244 9.07 -29.30 5.82
C GLU A 244 9.92 -28.08 5.51
N LEU A 245 11.19 -28.27 5.14
CA LEU A 245 12.06 -27.23 4.64
C LEU A 245 11.50 -26.60 3.36
N CYS A 246 11.01 -27.40 2.41
CA CYS A 246 10.36 -26.87 1.20
C CYS A 246 9.11 -26.04 1.52
N LYS A 247 8.23 -26.53 2.40
CA LYS A 247 7.01 -25.80 2.79
C LYS A 247 7.33 -24.49 3.50
N THR A 248 8.26 -24.55 4.46
CA THR A 248 8.71 -23.38 5.21
C THR A 248 9.37 -22.36 4.29
N LEU A 249 10.15 -22.83 3.31
CA LEU A 249 10.75 -21.99 2.29
C LEU A 249 9.72 -21.34 1.37
N ALA A 250 8.70 -22.08 0.93
CA ALA A 250 7.59 -21.53 0.15
C ALA A 250 6.87 -20.44 0.93
N LYS A 251 6.56 -20.71 2.20
CA LYS A 251 5.94 -19.75 3.12
C LYS A 251 6.81 -18.52 3.35
N PHE A 252 8.12 -18.67 3.45
CA PHE A 252 9.03 -17.55 3.66
C PHE A 252 9.19 -16.67 2.42
N LEU A 253 9.39 -17.28 1.24
CA LEU A 253 9.66 -16.54 0.01
C LEU A 253 8.40 -15.94 -0.63
N PHE A 254 7.27 -16.65 -0.54
CA PHE A 254 6.04 -16.31 -1.25
C PHE A 254 4.85 -16.06 -0.32
N ASP A 255 5.09 -15.98 1.00
CA ASP A 255 4.07 -15.72 2.02
C ASP A 255 2.90 -16.74 2.08
N SER A 256 2.97 -17.83 1.30
CA SER A 256 2.00 -18.92 1.25
C SER A 256 2.68 -20.29 1.13
N GLU A 257 2.14 -21.29 1.84
CA GLU A 257 2.56 -22.69 1.67
C GLU A 257 2.02 -23.29 0.36
N ASP A 258 0.90 -22.77 -0.13
CA ASP A 258 0.24 -23.21 -1.36
C ASP A 258 1.04 -22.81 -2.62
N ALA A 259 2.03 -21.93 -2.47
CA ALA A 259 3.01 -21.64 -3.51
C ALA A 259 3.95 -22.82 -3.80
N MET A 260 3.88 -23.92 -3.02
CA MET A 260 4.63 -25.15 -3.27
C MET A 260 3.88 -26.08 -4.23
N VAL A 261 4.42 -26.25 -5.43
CA VAL A 261 3.98 -27.30 -6.35
C VAL A 261 4.70 -28.61 -6.00
N ARG A 262 3.94 -29.60 -5.53
CA ARG A 262 4.46 -30.95 -5.25
C ARG A 262 4.16 -31.88 -6.42
N ILE A 263 5.18 -32.59 -6.89
CA ILE A 263 5.05 -33.60 -7.94
C ILE A 263 5.56 -34.92 -7.37
N ASP A 264 4.71 -35.94 -7.31
CA ASP A 264 5.10 -37.27 -6.83
C ASP A 264 5.67 -38.09 -7.99
N MET A 265 6.98 -38.31 -8.00
CA MET A 265 7.65 -39.05 -9.08
C MET A 265 7.20 -40.51 -9.19
N SER A 266 6.62 -41.08 -8.13
CA SER A 266 6.07 -42.44 -8.14
C SER A 266 4.90 -42.57 -9.12
N GLU A 267 4.19 -41.46 -9.38
CA GLU A 267 3.07 -41.39 -10.33
C GLU A 267 3.51 -41.19 -11.80
N PHE A 268 4.82 -41.05 -12.06
CA PHE A 268 5.38 -40.78 -13.39
C PHE A 268 6.36 -41.85 -13.88
N MET A 269 6.21 -43.08 -13.39
CA MET A 269 7.06 -44.21 -13.77
C MET A 269 6.82 -44.69 -15.21
N GLU A 270 5.60 -44.52 -15.74
CA GLU A 270 5.28 -44.90 -17.11
C GLU A 270 5.53 -43.76 -18.10
N LYS A 271 6.06 -44.09 -19.30
CA LYS A 271 6.38 -43.10 -20.34
C LYS A 271 5.18 -42.22 -20.72
N THR A 272 3.98 -42.80 -20.80
CA THR A 272 2.73 -42.11 -21.13
C THR A 272 2.36 -41.02 -20.12
N GLN A 273 2.64 -41.25 -18.83
CA GLN A 273 2.40 -40.28 -17.75
C GLN A 273 3.42 -39.13 -17.79
N CYS A 274 4.69 -39.42 -18.12
CA CYS A 274 5.73 -38.43 -18.32
C CYS A 274 5.41 -37.42 -19.46
N PHE A 275 4.79 -37.88 -20.56
CA PHE A 275 4.36 -36.99 -21.65
C PHE A 275 3.28 -36.00 -21.20
N SER A 276 2.32 -36.46 -20.40
CA SER A 276 1.28 -35.60 -19.82
C SER A 276 1.87 -34.50 -18.94
N PHE A 277 2.87 -34.84 -18.11
CA PHE A 277 3.58 -33.88 -17.27
C PHE A 277 4.38 -32.85 -18.08
N SER A 278 5.16 -33.30 -19.07
CA SER A 278 5.95 -32.39 -19.92
C SER A 278 5.06 -31.38 -20.66
N TRP A 279 3.91 -31.84 -21.15
CA TRP A 279 2.95 -30.98 -21.83
C TRP A 279 2.30 -29.98 -20.85
N CYS A 280 1.92 -30.42 -19.66
CA CYS A 280 1.33 -29.56 -18.62
C CYS A 280 2.34 -28.53 -18.08
N ALA A 281 3.56 -28.96 -17.75
CA ALA A 281 4.64 -28.09 -17.25
C ALA A 281 5.07 -27.04 -18.29
N SER A 282 5.12 -27.41 -19.57
CA SER A 282 5.43 -26.46 -20.65
C SER A 282 4.36 -25.36 -20.82
N ARG A 283 3.13 -25.62 -20.37
CA ARG A 283 2.00 -24.67 -20.38
C ARG A 283 1.97 -23.82 -19.10
N LEU A 284 2.34 -24.39 -17.96
CA LEU A 284 2.47 -23.70 -16.67
C LEU A 284 3.65 -22.73 -16.64
N CYS A 285 4.79 -23.05 -17.27
CA CYS A 285 5.96 -22.15 -17.33
C CYS A 285 5.86 -21.05 -18.41
N ARG A 286 4.78 -20.99 -19.19
CA ARG A 286 4.52 -19.95 -20.20
C ARG A 286 3.46 -18.93 -19.75
N LEU A 287 2.87 -19.11 -18.58
CA LEU A 287 2.06 -18.14 -17.86
C LEU A 287 2.95 -17.42 -16.84
#